data_AF-A0A7Y4QTM7-F1
#
_entry.id   AF-A0A7Y4QTM7-F1
#
_cell.length_a   1.000
_cell.length_b   1.000
_cell.length_c   1.000
_cell.angle_alpha   90.00
_cell.angle_beta   90.00
_cell.angle_gamma   90.00
#
_symmetry.space_group_name_H-M   'P 1'
#
loop_
_entity.id
_entity.type
_entity.pdbx_description
1 polymer ?
#
loop_
_entity_poly.entity_id
_entity_poly.type
_entity_poly.pdbx_seq_one_letter_code
_entity_poly.pdbx_strand_id
1 'polypeptide(L)'
;MIKQKFLGRWKLKSVIVRYDDTIIYPFGRHVKAILFYDEEYMSAQIMMPHDLPLEHMPEKKLKLKDLAWALKNLGYMGYFGKYEIDEEKHVIKHHVEGAIVQSLVGGTEIRKYRFEHGEMILSAGPMELKWVRG
;
A
#
# COMPACT_ATOMS: atom_id res chain seq x y z
N MET A 1 -12.10 1.90 20.24
CA MET A 1 -11.96 0.69 19.40
C MET A 1 -11.00 1.00 18.26
N ILE A 2 -10.14 0.05 17.87
CA ILE A 2 -9.10 0.30 16.86
C ILE A 2 -9.68 0.79 15.53
N LYS A 3 -10.86 0.30 15.14
CA LYS A 3 -11.51 0.61 13.86
C LYS A 3 -11.69 2.11 13.64
N GLN A 4 -12.09 2.82 14.68
CA GLN A 4 -12.24 4.29 14.66
C GLN A 4 -10.94 5.03 14.33
N LYS A 5 -9.79 4.43 14.64
CA LYS A 5 -8.49 5.00 14.24
C LYS A 5 -8.21 4.86 12.75
N PHE A 6 -8.85 3.94 12.03
CA PHE A 6 -8.68 3.77 10.58
C PHE A 6 -9.62 4.64 9.76
N LEU A 7 -10.86 4.84 10.21
CA LEU A 7 -11.91 5.52 9.43
C LEU A 7 -11.49 6.89 8.92
N GLY A 8 -11.87 7.22 7.69
CA GLY A 8 -11.63 8.49 7.03
C GLY A 8 -10.52 8.45 5.99
N ARG A 9 -10.08 9.66 5.61
CA ARG A 9 -9.07 9.87 4.56
C ARG A 9 -7.66 9.91 5.14
N TRP A 10 -6.75 9.30 4.38
CA TRP A 10 -5.32 9.26 4.64
C TRP A 10 -4.54 9.69 3.42
N LYS A 11 -3.50 10.47 3.65
CA LYS A 11 -2.53 10.88 2.63
C LYS A 11 -1.21 10.18 2.91
N LEU A 12 -0.58 9.66 1.86
CA LEU A 12 0.73 9.03 1.99
C LEU A 12 1.78 10.08 2.30
N LYS A 13 2.54 9.85 3.37
CA LYS A 13 3.72 10.64 3.76
C LYS A 13 4.99 10.04 3.17
N SER A 14 5.15 8.71 3.23
CA SER A 14 6.29 8.02 2.67
C SER A 14 6.00 6.55 2.42
N VAL A 15 6.66 5.98 1.42
CA VAL A 15 6.74 4.54 1.19
C VAL A 15 8.20 4.16 1.01
N ILE A 16 8.67 3.21 1.81
CA ILE A 16 10.06 2.74 1.76
C ILE A 16 10.10 1.22 1.86
N VAL A 17 11.15 0.65 1.31
CA VAL A 17 11.56 -0.74 1.57
C VAL A 17 12.93 -0.67 2.23
N ARG A 18 13.06 -1.31 3.39
CA ARG A 18 14.38 -1.45 4.06
C ARG A 18 14.99 -2.79 3.71
N TYR A 19 16.22 -2.76 3.21
CA TYR A 19 17.00 -3.96 2.93
C TYR A 19 18.41 -3.73 3.47
N ASP A 20 18.77 -4.45 4.53
CA ASP A 20 19.98 -4.21 5.32
C ASP A 20 20.08 -2.72 5.70
N ASP A 21 21.20 -2.06 5.37
CA ASP A 21 21.41 -0.62 5.62
C ASP A 21 20.90 0.28 4.48
N THR A 22 20.20 -0.29 3.49
CA THR A 22 19.72 0.45 2.31
C THR A 22 18.23 0.75 2.38
N ILE A 23 17.86 1.98 2.02
CA ILE A 23 16.48 2.42 1.84
C ILE A 23 16.17 2.52 0.35
N ILE A 24 15.13 1.82 -0.09
CA ILE A 24 14.63 1.83 -1.46
C ILE A 24 13.26 2.52 -1.47
N TYR A 25 13.01 3.34 -2.50
CA TYR A 25 11.72 3.99 -2.73
C TYR A 25 10.98 3.25 -3.85
N PRO A 26 10.16 2.22 -3.55
CA PRO A 26 9.60 1.33 -4.58
C PRO A 26 8.65 2.04 -5.55
N PHE A 27 8.06 3.16 -5.14
CA PHE A 27 7.13 3.96 -5.95
C PHE A 27 7.71 5.33 -6.31
N GLY A 28 9.04 5.49 -6.22
CA GLY A 28 9.71 6.77 -6.41
C GLY A 28 9.58 7.71 -5.21
N ARG A 29 10.28 8.85 -5.25
CA ARG A 29 10.31 9.82 -4.15
C ARG A 29 9.11 10.77 -4.13
N HIS A 30 8.45 10.94 -5.28
CA HIS A 30 7.35 11.90 -5.47
C HIS A 30 5.99 11.21 -5.71
N VAL A 31 5.78 10.07 -5.05
CA VAL A 31 4.52 9.32 -5.10
C VAL A 31 3.36 10.14 -4.54
N LYS A 32 2.20 10.10 -5.21
CA LYS A 32 0.93 10.63 -4.71
C LYS A 32 0.03 9.47 -4.37
N ALA A 33 -0.48 9.41 -3.13
CA ALA A 33 -1.42 8.37 -2.77
C ALA A 33 -2.44 8.84 -1.74
N ILE A 34 -3.64 8.27 -1.87
CA ILE A 34 -4.77 8.42 -0.97
C ILE A 34 -5.25 7.04 -0.55
N LEU A 35 -5.60 6.92 0.72
CA LEU A 35 -6.19 5.74 1.30
C LEU A 35 -7.43 6.16 2.07
N PHE A 36 -8.54 5.48 1.83
CA PHE A 36 -9.81 5.75 2.48
C PHE A 36 -10.32 4.47 3.15
N TYR A 37 -10.87 4.63 4.35
CA TYR A 37 -11.65 3.61 5.04
C TYR A 37 -13.00 4.20 5.43
N ASP A 38 -14.08 3.49 5.12
CA ASP A 38 -15.37 3.68 5.79
C ASP A 38 -15.63 2.53 6.76
N GLU A 39 -16.88 2.36 7.17
CA GLU A 39 -17.28 1.34 8.12
C GLU A 39 -17.10 -0.10 7.63
N GLU A 40 -17.03 -0.36 6.33
CA GLU A 40 -16.95 -1.73 5.79
C GLU A 40 -15.90 -1.88 4.68
N TYR A 41 -15.65 -0.81 3.92
CA TYR A 41 -14.84 -0.78 2.73
C TYR A 41 -13.59 0.10 2.88
N MET A 42 -12.61 -0.24 2.06
CA MET A 42 -11.39 0.53 1.88
C MET A 42 -11.06 0.72 0.41
N SER A 43 -10.34 1.79 0.11
CA SER A 43 -9.78 2.04 -1.21
C SER A 43 -8.38 2.63 -1.11
N ALA A 44 -7.41 2.01 -1.78
CA ALA A 44 -6.06 2.53 -1.92
C ALA A 44 -5.84 2.97 -3.37
N GLN A 45 -5.36 4.19 -3.56
CA GLN A 45 -4.99 4.75 -4.86
C GLN A 45 -3.59 5.32 -4.77
N ILE A 46 -2.68 4.87 -5.63
CA ILE A 46 -1.27 5.23 -5.65
C ILE A 46 -0.89 5.58 -7.09
N MET A 47 -0.49 6.83 -7.29
CA MET A 47 0.08 7.33 -8.53
C MET A 47 1.58 7.57 -8.33
N MET A 48 2.37 6.86 -9.11
CA MET A 48 3.81 7.05 -9.18
C MET A 48 4.14 8.22 -10.11
N PRO A 49 5.29 8.88 -9.92
CA PRO A 49 5.73 9.91 -10.84
C PRO A 49 6.16 9.28 -12.18
N HIS A 50 6.11 10.05 -13.26
CA HIS A 50 6.48 9.59 -14.60
C HIS A 50 7.98 9.26 -14.75
N ASP A 51 8.83 9.69 -13.82
CA ASP A 51 10.28 9.58 -13.85
C ASP A 51 10.83 8.41 -13.01
N LEU A 52 10.02 7.40 -12.72
CA LEU A 52 10.45 6.20 -11.98
C LEU A 52 11.71 5.57 -12.63
N PRO A 53 12.84 5.46 -11.92
CA PRO A 53 13.99 4.71 -12.39
C PRO A 53 13.71 3.21 -12.20
N LEU A 54 12.88 2.64 -13.08
CA LEU A 54 12.53 1.21 -13.09
C LEU A 54 13.71 0.31 -13.45
N GLU A 55 14.78 0.91 -13.99
CA GLU A 55 16.05 0.28 -14.34
C GLU A 55 16.75 -0.43 -13.17
N HIS A 56 16.40 -0.11 -11.92
CA HIS A 56 17.00 -0.71 -10.72
C HIS A 56 16.10 -1.75 -10.01
N MET A 57 14.91 -2.07 -10.51
CA MET A 57 14.06 -3.08 -9.86
C MET A 57 14.50 -4.50 -10.22
N PRO A 58 14.85 -5.36 -9.24
CA PRO A 58 15.26 -6.73 -9.52
C PRO A 58 14.07 -7.56 -10.07
N GLU A 59 14.16 -7.92 -11.35
CA GLU A 59 13.14 -8.63 -12.13
C GLU A 59 12.63 -9.94 -11.48
N LYS A 60 13.45 -10.59 -10.65
CA LYS A 60 13.22 -11.97 -10.19
C LYS A 60 12.35 -12.14 -8.94
N LYS A 61 11.89 -11.07 -8.28
CA LYS A 61 11.18 -11.20 -6.99
C LYS A 61 9.70 -10.83 -6.97
N LEU A 62 9.14 -10.25 -8.04
CA LEU A 62 7.70 -10.09 -8.13
C LEU A 62 7.09 -11.30 -8.85
N LYS A 63 6.46 -12.21 -8.10
CA LYS A 63 5.27 -12.86 -8.63
C LYS A 63 4.29 -11.74 -8.92
N LEU A 64 4.27 -11.26 -10.17
CA LEU A 64 3.23 -10.49 -10.84
C LEU A 64 3.88 -9.69 -11.98
N LYS A 65 3.99 -10.32 -13.14
CA LYS A 65 4.29 -9.64 -14.40
C LYS A 65 3.35 -8.44 -14.63
N ASP A 66 2.10 -8.56 -14.19
CA ASP A 66 1.07 -7.52 -14.30
C ASP A 66 1.29 -6.34 -13.35
N LEU A 67 1.84 -6.57 -12.15
CA LEU A 67 2.17 -5.49 -11.22
C LEU A 67 3.37 -4.73 -11.73
N ALA A 68 4.45 -5.42 -12.09
CA ALA A 68 5.61 -4.77 -12.71
C ALA A 68 5.22 -4.03 -14.00
N TRP A 69 4.32 -4.61 -14.82
CA TRP A 69 3.80 -3.96 -16.01
C TRP A 69 2.92 -2.75 -15.70
N ALA A 70 1.98 -2.82 -14.76
CA ALA A 70 1.11 -1.69 -14.40
C ALA A 70 1.92 -0.56 -13.76
N LEU A 71 2.87 -0.90 -12.88
CA LEU A 71 3.83 0.04 -12.31
C LEU A 71 4.66 0.71 -13.42
N LYS A 72 5.13 -0.08 -14.40
CA LYS A 72 6.00 0.40 -15.49
C LYS A 72 5.29 1.20 -16.57
N ASN A 73 4.06 0.85 -16.93
CA ASN A 73 3.37 1.40 -18.10
C ASN A 73 2.25 2.37 -17.73
N LEU A 74 1.65 2.26 -16.55
CA LEU A 74 0.53 3.11 -16.14
C LEU A 74 0.92 4.14 -15.07
N GLY A 75 2.02 3.91 -14.33
CA GLY A 75 2.37 4.77 -13.20
C GLY A 75 1.26 4.83 -12.16
N TYR A 76 0.41 3.81 -12.09
CA TYR A 76 -0.76 3.77 -11.22
C TYR A 76 -1.00 2.38 -10.63
N MET A 77 -1.34 2.34 -9.35
CA MET A 77 -1.84 1.17 -8.64
C MET A 77 -3.08 1.58 -7.84
N GLY A 78 -4.16 0.84 -8.01
CA GLY A 78 -5.36 1.03 -7.21
C GLY A 78 -6.04 -0.30 -6.92
N TYR A 79 -6.62 -0.42 -5.74
CA TYR A 79 -7.52 -1.50 -5.38
C TYR A 79 -8.52 -1.07 -4.30
N PHE A 80 -9.62 -1.79 -4.20
CA PHE A 80 -10.66 -1.57 -3.21
C PHE A 80 -11.34 -2.88 -2.81
N GLY A 81 -12.04 -2.83 -1.69
CA GLY A 81 -12.88 -3.93 -1.20
C GLY A 81 -13.10 -3.85 0.31
N LYS A 82 -13.65 -4.90 0.90
CA LYS A 82 -13.90 -4.96 2.34
C LYS A 82 -12.60 -5.07 3.13
N TYR A 83 -12.65 -4.74 4.42
CA TYR A 83 -11.52 -4.98 5.31
C TYR A 83 -11.95 -5.54 6.67
N GLU A 84 -11.03 -6.28 7.28
CA GLU A 84 -11.14 -6.76 8.65
C GLU A 84 -9.89 -6.37 9.45
N ILE A 85 -10.06 -6.11 10.75
CA ILE A 85 -8.96 -5.79 11.66
C ILE A 85 -8.86 -6.92 12.69
N ASP A 86 -7.68 -7.55 12.74
CA ASP A 86 -7.28 -8.48 13.78
C ASP A 86 -6.47 -7.69 14.81
N GLU A 87 -7.12 -7.35 15.93
CA GLU A 87 -6.54 -6.55 17.01
C GLU A 87 -5.41 -7.29 17.72
N GLU A 88 -5.55 -8.59 17.92
CA GLU A 88 -4.57 -9.42 18.63
C GLU A 88 -3.27 -9.55 17.83
N LYS A 89 -3.37 -9.74 16.51
CA LYS A 89 -2.21 -9.89 15.63
C LYS A 89 -1.67 -8.56 15.11
N HIS A 90 -2.32 -7.43 15.43
CA HIS A 90 -2.03 -6.12 14.88
C HIS A 90 -1.93 -6.11 13.34
N VAL A 91 -2.90 -6.76 12.68
CA VAL A 91 -3.01 -6.77 11.22
C VAL A 91 -4.37 -6.27 10.74
N ILE A 92 -4.35 -5.57 9.62
CA ILE A 92 -5.52 -5.24 8.81
C ILE A 92 -5.43 -6.06 7.52
N LYS A 93 -6.55 -6.64 7.12
CA LYS A 93 -6.64 -7.46 5.91
C LYS A 93 -7.63 -6.81 4.96
N HIS A 94 -7.19 -6.54 3.73
CA HIS A 94 -8.05 -6.00 2.69
C HIS A 94 -8.47 -7.15 1.77
N HIS A 95 -9.77 -7.41 1.68
CA HIS A 95 -10.34 -8.41 0.77
C HIS A 95 -10.59 -7.73 -0.57
N VAL A 96 -9.77 -8.05 -1.58
CA VAL A 96 -9.72 -7.28 -2.82
C VAL A 96 -10.87 -7.67 -3.74
N GLU A 97 -11.79 -6.73 -3.98
CA GLU A 97 -12.93 -6.91 -4.89
C GLU A 97 -12.62 -6.37 -6.29
N GLY A 98 -11.84 -5.30 -6.38
CA GLY A 98 -11.42 -4.71 -7.64
C GLY A 98 -10.02 -4.13 -7.55
N ALA A 99 -9.22 -4.30 -8.59
CA ALA A 99 -7.86 -3.80 -8.69
C ALA A 99 -7.45 -3.58 -10.15
N ILE A 100 -6.54 -2.65 -10.38
CA ILE A 100 -5.89 -2.51 -11.71
C ILE A 100 -5.00 -3.73 -12.03
N VAL A 101 -4.51 -4.38 -10.98
CA VAL A 101 -3.71 -5.59 -11.06
C VAL A 101 -4.64 -6.79 -10.87
N GLN A 102 -5.07 -7.40 -11.98
CA GLN A 102 -6.13 -8.41 -11.98
C GLN A 102 -5.84 -9.62 -11.07
N SER A 103 -4.58 -10.02 -10.95
CA SER A 103 -4.17 -11.14 -10.11
C SER A 103 -4.34 -10.91 -8.60
N LEU A 104 -4.61 -9.66 -8.17
CA LEU A 104 -4.98 -9.37 -6.78
C LEU A 104 -6.47 -9.61 -6.50
N VAL A 105 -7.32 -9.60 -7.51
CA VAL A 105 -8.78 -9.70 -7.35
C VAL A 105 -9.15 -11.06 -6.77
N GLY A 106 -10.00 -11.05 -5.74
CA GLY A 106 -10.36 -12.23 -4.94
C GLY A 106 -9.32 -12.62 -3.89
N GLY A 107 -8.15 -11.97 -3.88
CA GLY A 107 -7.10 -12.15 -2.89
C GLY A 107 -7.34 -11.37 -1.60
N THR A 108 -6.45 -11.58 -0.62
CA THR A 108 -6.44 -10.82 0.63
C THR A 108 -5.06 -10.20 0.87
N GLU A 109 -5.00 -8.88 0.89
CA GLU A 109 -3.79 -8.12 1.18
C GLU A 109 -3.68 -7.89 2.68
N ILE A 110 -2.70 -8.54 3.32
CA ILE A 110 -2.45 -8.44 4.76
C ILE A 110 -1.42 -7.35 5.02
N ARG A 111 -1.70 -6.46 5.97
CA ARG A 111 -0.79 -5.40 6.43
C ARG A 111 -0.69 -5.43 7.95
N LYS A 112 0.52 -5.44 8.49
CA LYS A 112 0.73 -5.07 9.91
C LYS A 112 0.42 -3.59 10.05
N TYR A 113 -0.20 -3.19 11.15
CA TYR A 113 -0.47 -1.78 11.43
C TYR A 113 0.09 -1.35 12.78
N ARG A 114 0.41 -0.06 12.86
CA ARG A 114 0.63 0.65 14.13
C ARG A 114 0.29 2.12 13.97
N PHE A 115 -0.04 2.78 15.08
CA PHE A 115 -0.31 4.20 15.12
C PHE A 115 0.71 4.88 16.04
N GLU A 116 1.45 5.85 15.52
CA GLU A 116 2.54 6.52 16.23
C GLU A 116 2.54 8.01 15.86
N HIS A 117 2.57 8.90 16.85
CA HIS A 117 2.70 10.36 16.63
C HIS A 117 1.69 10.96 15.62
N GLY A 118 0.46 10.45 15.60
CA GLY A 118 -0.58 10.89 14.66
C GLY A 118 -0.48 10.29 13.26
N GLU A 119 0.46 9.38 13.03
CA GLU A 119 0.63 8.64 11.78
C GLU A 119 0.04 7.24 11.88
N MET A 120 -0.49 6.75 10.77
CA MET A 120 -0.81 5.33 10.57
C MET A 120 0.31 4.71 9.75
N ILE A 121 0.87 3.61 10.23
CA ILE A 121 1.95 2.92 9.56
C ILE A 121 1.47 1.53 9.17
N LEU A 122 1.48 1.22 7.87
CA LEU A 122 1.12 -0.08 7.31
C LEU A 122 2.36 -0.75 6.76
N SER A 123 2.54 -2.04 7.01
CA SER A 123 3.72 -2.79 6.57
C SER A 123 3.38 -4.12 5.91
N ALA A 124 4.11 -4.45 4.84
CA ALA A 124 4.07 -5.74 4.15
C ALA A 124 5.50 -6.25 3.95
N GLY A 125 5.94 -7.19 4.79
CA GLY A 125 7.35 -7.60 4.83
C GLY A 125 8.26 -6.39 5.11
N PRO A 126 9.30 -6.15 4.29
CA PRO A 126 10.23 -5.02 4.46
C PRO A 126 9.67 -3.67 3.99
N MET A 127 8.50 -3.65 3.36
CA MET A 127 7.84 -2.43 2.88
C MET A 127 7.06 -1.76 4.01
N GLU A 128 7.28 -0.46 4.20
CA GLU A 128 6.57 0.38 5.16
C GLU A 128 5.95 1.59 4.46
N LEU A 129 4.65 1.80 4.69
CA LEU A 129 3.88 2.94 4.22
C LEU A 129 3.45 3.76 5.42
N LYS A 130 3.87 5.02 5.48
CA LYS A 130 3.45 5.98 6.50
C LYS A 130 2.38 6.90 5.95
N TRP A 131 1.29 7.01 6.68
CA TRP A 131 0.11 7.78 6.31
C TRP A 131 -0.19 8.82 7.37
N VAL A 132 -0.58 10.01 6.93
CA VAL A 132 -1.08 11.07 7.79
C VAL A 132 -2.54 11.31 7.49
N ARG A 133 -3.28 11.82 8.48
CA ARG A 133 -4.66 12.25 8.26
C ARG A 133 -4.71 13.25 7.11
N GLY A 134 -5.61 12.98 6.17
CA GLY A 134 -5.77 13.77 4.94
C GLY A 134 -6.83 14.82 5.13
#